data_AF-A0A3M1KW42-F1
#
_entry.id   AF-A0A3M1KW42-F1
#
_cell.length_a   1.000
_cell.length_b   1.000
_cell.length_c   1.000
_cell.angle_alpha   90.00
_cell.angle_beta   90.00
_cell.angle_gamma   90.00
#
_symmetry.space_group_name_H-M   'P 1'
#
loop_
_entity.id
_entity.type
_entity.pdbx_description
1 polymer ?
#
loop_
_entity_poly.entity_id
_entity_poly.type
_entity_poly.pdbx_seq_one_letter_code
_entity_poly.pdbx_strand_id
1 'polypeptide(L)'
;LGEYCALVPSLEMIAEKTGNQRAAVLAKALDKAIEQYLENERTPSRKAGEIDNRGSTFYLALYWAQALAAQSDDEALRERFAGVAKRLEESEAKINEELLAAQGSPVDLGGYYMPDPDLAERAMRPSPTLNAIIDAM
;
A
#
# COMPACT_ATOMS: atom_id res chain seq x y z
N LEU A 1 3.81 7.61 -6.61
CA LEU A 1 2.93 8.79 -6.52
C LEU A 1 2.02 8.91 -7.73
N GLY A 2 2.56 9.03 -8.96
CA GLY A 2 1.73 9.12 -10.17
C GLY A 2 0.72 7.98 -10.31
N GLU A 3 1.13 6.74 -9.98
CA GLU A 3 0.22 5.58 -9.94
C GLU A 3 -0.96 5.77 -8.97
N TYR A 4 -0.69 6.31 -7.78
CA TYR A 4 -1.71 6.53 -6.74
C TYR A 4 -2.69 7.62 -7.20
N CYS A 5 -2.16 8.73 -7.71
CA CYS A 5 -2.94 9.84 -8.25
C CYS A 5 -3.73 9.47 -9.52
N ALA A 6 -3.31 8.45 -10.27
CA ALA A 6 -4.06 7.94 -11.41
C ALA A 6 -5.16 6.95 -10.98
N LEU A 7 -4.96 6.22 -9.87
CA LEU A 7 -5.93 5.25 -9.36
C LEU A 7 -7.19 5.92 -8.78
N VAL A 8 -7.05 7.09 -8.14
CA VAL A 8 -8.20 7.88 -7.63
C VAL A 8 -9.22 8.18 -8.75
N PRO A 9 -8.89 8.90 -9.83
CA PRO A 9 -9.83 9.20 -10.90
C PRO A 9 -10.27 7.95 -11.68
N SER A 10 -9.47 6.87 -11.68
CA SER A 10 -9.90 5.59 -12.22
C SER A 10 -11.08 5.00 -11.44
N LEU A 11 -11.03 5.04 -10.10
CA LEU A 11 -12.11 4.58 -9.22
C LEU A 11 -13.33 5.52 -9.28
N GLU A 12 -13.12 6.83 -9.34
CA GLU A 12 -14.19 7.83 -9.52
C GLU A 12 -14.94 7.59 -10.84
N MET A 13 -14.22 7.40 -11.94
CA MET A 13 -14.81 7.09 -13.23
C MET A 13 -15.67 5.82 -13.17
N ILE A 14 -15.22 4.77 -12.47
CA ILE A 14 -16.02 3.55 -12.27
C ILE A 14 -17.31 3.88 -11.51
N ALA A 15 -17.22 4.64 -10.42
CA ALA A 15 -18.38 5.04 -9.64
C ALA A 15 -19.39 5.84 -10.48
N GLU A 16 -18.91 6.81 -11.27
CA GLU A 16 -19.74 7.64 -12.15
C GLU A 16 -20.42 6.82 -13.26
N LYS A 17 -19.69 5.91 -13.91
CA LYS A 17 -20.19 5.15 -15.07
C LYS A 17 -21.11 4.00 -14.69
N THR A 18 -20.92 3.42 -13.50
CA THR A 18 -21.63 2.21 -13.09
C THR A 18 -22.59 2.42 -11.91
N GLY A 19 -22.51 3.57 -11.23
CA GLY A 19 -23.23 3.83 -9.99
C GLY A 19 -22.64 3.10 -8.77
N ASN A 20 -21.45 2.50 -8.88
CA ASN A 20 -20.80 1.75 -7.80
C ASN A 20 -20.33 2.67 -6.67
N GLN A 21 -21.15 2.81 -5.63
CA GLN A 21 -20.85 3.65 -4.47
C GLN A 21 -19.61 3.20 -3.69
N ARG A 22 -19.30 1.90 -3.68
CA ARG A 22 -18.08 1.40 -3.03
C ARG A 22 -16.82 1.89 -3.73
N ALA A 23 -16.84 2.01 -5.06
CA ALA A 23 -15.72 2.60 -5.80
C ALA A 23 -15.51 4.07 -5.42
N ALA A 24 -16.58 4.84 -5.20
CA ALA A 24 -16.48 6.21 -4.71
C ALA A 24 -15.87 6.30 -3.30
N VAL A 25 -16.28 5.40 -2.38
CA VAL A 25 -15.68 5.33 -1.02
C VAL A 25 -14.19 4.97 -1.09
N LEU A 26 -13.82 4.01 -1.93
CA LEU A 26 -12.42 3.63 -2.15
C LEU A 26 -11.59 4.81 -2.68
N ALA A 27 -12.12 5.54 -3.66
CA ALA A 27 -11.45 6.72 -4.24
C ALA A 27 -11.23 7.82 -3.19
N LYS A 28 -12.30 8.20 -2.47
CA LYS A 28 -12.25 9.23 -1.42
C LYS A 28 -11.30 8.85 -0.28
N ALA A 29 -11.25 7.58 0.10
CA ALA A 29 -10.31 7.12 1.12
C ALA A 29 -8.86 7.08 0.61
N LEU A 30 -8.64 6.76 -0.68
CA LEU A 30 -7.31 6.78 -1.28
C LEU A 30 -6.76 8.19 -1.39
N ASP A 31 -7.61 9.16 -1.74
CA ASP A 31 -7.22 10.57 -1.81
C ASP A 31 -6.70 11.08 -0.44
N LYS A 32 -7.45 10.82 0.63
CA LYS A 32 -7.00 11.07 2.02
C LYS A 32 -5.71 10.34 2.40
N ALA A 33 -5.50 9.13 1.88
CA ALA A 33 -4.29 8.37 2.13
C ALA A 33 -3.07 8.99 1.41
N ILE A 34 -3.26 9.53 0.21
CA ILE A 34 -2.23 10.26 -0.54
C ILE A 34 -1.87 11.56 0.19
N GLU A 35 -2.85 12.30 0.72
CA GLU A 35 -2.60 13.48 1.56
C GLU A 35 -1.70 13.13 2.76
N GLN A 36 -2.10 12.15 3.58
CA GLN A 36 -1.31 11.72 4.73
C GLN A 36 0.07 11.17 4.34
N TYR A 37 0.17 10.47 3.21
CA TYR A 37 1.43 9.98 2.66
C TYR A 37 2.39 11.13 2.35
N LEU A 38 1.90 12.23 1.78
CA LEU A 38 2.69 13.42 1.46
C LEU A 38 3.03 14.22 2.71
N GLU A 39 2.05 14.47 3.60
CA GLU A 39 2.24 15.24 4.84
C GLU A 39 3.27 14.59 5.78
N ASN A 40 3.28 13.25 5.85
CA ASN A 40 4.23 12.51 6.68
C ASN A 40 5.52 12.15 5.94
N GLU A 41 5.80 12.78 4.79
CA GLU A 41 7.02 12.61 3.98
C GLU A 41 7.37 11.14 3.67
N ARG A 42 6.36 10.28 3.45
CA ARG A 42 6.56 8.83 3.24
C ARG A 42 7.03 8.48 1.82
N THR A 43 7.66 9.43 1.13
CA THR A 43 8.23 9.24 -0.22
C THR A 43 9.55 8.47 -0.19
N PRO A 44 9.90 7.71 -1.25
CA PRO A 44 11.14 6.96 -1.27
C PRO A 44 12.36 7.89 -1.14
N SER A 45 13.25 7.58 -0.22
CA SER A 45 14.57 8.19 -0.14
C SER A 45 15.46 7.70 -1.28
N ARG A 46 16.52 8.47 -1.55
CA ARG A 46 17.59 8.12 -2.50
C ARG A 46 18.78 7.43 -1.83
N LYS A 47 18.70 7.12 -0.54
CA LYS A 47 19.79 6.49 0.24
C LYS A 47 19.40 5.07 0.64
N ALA A 48 20.34 4.14 0.50
CA ALA A 48 20.18 2.79 1.02
C ALA A 48 20.14 2.80 2.56
N GLY A 49 19.32 1.94 3.14
CA GLY A 49 19.03 1.90 4.57
C GLY A 49 17.96 2.90 5.02
N GLU A 50 17.38 3.67 4.11
CA GLU A 50 16.20 4.52 4.33
C GLU A 50 15.00 3.95 3.55
N ILE A 51 13.81 4.51 3.77
CA ILE A 51 12.58 4.08 3.10
C ILE A 51 12.74 4.09 1.57
N ASP A 52 12.35 3.02 0.90
CA ASP A 52 12.36 2.91 -0.56
C ASP A 52 10.93 2.76 -1.11
N ASN A 53 10.78 2.41 -2.39
CA ASN A 53 9.47 2.23 -3.03
C ASN A 53 8.55 1.26 -2.27
N ARG A 54 9.08 0.15 -1.76
CA ARG A 54 8.29 -0.88 -1.06
C ARG A 54 7.76 -0.35 0.27
N GLY A 55 8.61 0.34 1.03
CA GLY A 55 8.21 1.01 2.26
C GLY A 55 7.18 2.12 2.02
N SER A 56 7.35 2.92 0.97
CA SER A 56 6.37 3.93 0.57
C SER A 56 5.01 3.32 0.23
N THR A 57 4.97 2.19 -0.47
CA THR A 57 3.72 1.46 -0.76
C THR A 57 3.07 0.91 0.50
N PHE A 58 3.85 0.41 1.47
CA PHE A 58 3.33 0.00 2.78
C PHE A 58 2.62 1.16 3.50
N TYR A 59 3.22 2.34 3.58
CA TYR A 59 2.59 3.50 4.23
C TYR A 59 1.31 3.95 3.52
N LEU A 60 1.28 3.92 2.18
CA LEU A 60 0.04 4.19 1.46
C LEU A 60 -1.06 3.19 1.84
N ALA A 61 -0.73 1.89 1.90
CA ALA A 61 -1.68 0.85 2.29
C ALA A 61 -2.18 1.04 3.73
N LEU A 62 -1.29 1.39 4.66
CA LEU A 62 -1.64 1.72 6.05
C LEU A 62 -2.64 2.88 6.11
N TYR A 63 -2.32 4.02 5.50
CA TYR A 63 -3.18 5.20 5.54
C TYR A 63 -4.50 4.99 4.80
N TRP A 64 -4.50 4.20 3.73
CA TRP A 64 -5.73 3.87 3.02
C TRP A 64 -6.64 2.95 3.84
N ALA A 65 -6.07 1.94 4.50
CA ALA A 65 -6.81 1.09 5.42
C ALA A 65 -7.38 1.89 6.60
N GLN A 66 -6.61 2.81 7.18
CA GLN A 66 -7.08 3.72 8.24
C GLN A 66 -8.22 4.63 7.76
N ALA A 67 -8.10 5.22 6.57
CA ALA A 67 -9.15 6.06 6.00
C ALA A 67 -10.44 5.25 5.71
N LEU A 68 -10.32 4.00 5.25
CA LEU A 68 -11.45 3.09 5.04
C LEU A 68 -12.09 2.61 6.34
N ALA A 69 -11.29 2.45 7.40
CA ALA A 69 -11.78 2.11 8.74
C ALA A 69 -12.45 3.30 9.45
N ALA A 70 -12.12 4.54 9.07
CA ALA A 70 -12.64 5.75 9.71
C ALA A 70 -13.87 6.37 9.01
N GLN A 71 -14.13 6.01 7.74
CA GLN A 71 -15.28 6.54 7.00
C GLN A 71 -16.63 5.98 7.50
N SER A 72 -17.71 6.68 7.18
CA SER A 72 -19.10 6.34 7.58
C SER A 72 -20.05 6.15 6.38
N ASP A 73 -19.52 6.12 5.17
CA ASP A 73 -20.27 6.05 3.91
C ASP A 73 -20.62 4.59 3.52
N ASP A 74 -19.81 3.59 3.93
CA ASP A 74 -20.07 2.15 3.78
C ASP A 74 -19.63 1.38 5.04
N GLU A 75 -20.59 0.87 5.81
CA GLU A 75 -20.35 0.17 7.08
C GLU A 75 -19.59 -1.16 6.88
N ALA A 76 -19.86 -1.90 5.80
CA ALA A 76 -19.20 -3.18 5.54
C ALA A 76 -17.72 -2.99 5.19
N LEU A 77 -17.38 -1.96 4.42
CA LEU A 77 -15.98 -1.59 4.18
C LEU A 77 -15.32 -1.11 5.48
N ARG A 78 -16.02 -0.32 6.29
CA ARG A 78 -15.50 0.15 7.58
C ARG A 78 -15.12 -1.04 8.47
N GLU A 79 -16.02 -2.00 8.64
CA GLU A 79 -15.79 -3.19 9.47
C GLU A 79 -14.65 -4.06 8.93
N ARG A 80 -14.63 -4.31 7.61
CA ARG A 80 -13.56 -5.10 6.97
C ARG A 80 -12.20 -4.47 7.20
N PHE A 81 -12.08 -3.16 6.98
CA PHE A 81 -10.80 -2.46 7.06
C PHE A 81 -10.39 -2.08 8.49
N ALA A 82 -11.29 -2.06 9.47
CA ALA A 82 -10.92 -1.82 10.87
C ALA A 82 -9.90 -2.84 11.39
N GLY A 83 -10.10 -4.14 11.10
CA GLY A 83 -9.16 -5.18 11.47
C GLY A 83 -7.83 -5.10 10.71
N VAL A 84 -7.89 -4.74 9.43
CA VAL A 84 -6.70 -4.59 8.57
C VAL A 84 -5.84 -3.41 9.03
N ALA A 85 -6.46 -2.24 9.23
CA ALA A 85 -5.78 -1.03 9.69
C ALA A 85 -5.06 -1.27 11.02
N LYS A 86 -5.75 -1.88 11.99
CA LYS A 86 -5.17 -2.24 13.28
C LYS A 86 -3.97 -3.17 13.16
N ARG A 87 -4.07 -4.24 12.36
CA ARG A 87 -2.97 -5.19 12.15
C ARG A 87 -1.75 -4.53 11.51
N LEU A 88 -1.96 -3.65 10.52
CA LEU A 88 -0.88 -2.92 9.86
C LEU A 88 -0.19 -1.94 10.84
N GLU A 89 -0.98 -1.22 11.64
CA GLU A 89 -0.47 -0.28 12.65
C GLU A 89 0.32 -0.99 13.75
N GLU A 90 -0.22 -2.05 14.33
CA GLU A 90 0.47 -2.85 15.36
C GLU A 90 1.75 -3.53 14.84
N SER A 91 1.82 -3.79 13.53
CA SER A 91 2.96 -4.43 12.87
C SER A 91 3.92 -3.45 12.20
N GLU A 92 3.68 -2.13 12.29
CA GLU A 92 4.41 -1.11 11.52
C GLU A 92 5.93 -1.22 11.70
N ALA A 93 6.39 -1.27 12.95
CA ALA A 93 7.81 -1.37 13.26
C ALA A 93 8.44 -2.65 12.68
N LYS A 94 7.72 -3.77 12.74
CA LYS A 94 8.21 -5.06 12.24
C LYS A 94 8.28 -5.09 10.71
N ILE A 95 7.26 -4.57 10.04
CA ILE A 95 7.23 -4.47 8.58
C ILE A 95 8.36 -3.56 8.09
N ASN A 96 8.59 -2.42 8.73
CA ASN A 96 9.70 -1.53 8.40
C ASN A 96 11.07 -2.21 8.57
N GLU A 97 11.28 -2.95 9.66
CA GLU A 97 12.50 -3.73 9.87
C GLU A 97 12.73 -4.74 8.72
N GLU A 98 11.70 -5.50 8.34
CA GLU A 98 11.77 -6.50 7.27
C GLU A 98 12.07 -5.85 5.90
N LEU A 99 11.43 -4.72 5.59
CA LEU A 99 11.63 -4.01 4.33
C LEU A 99 13.02 -3.36 4.24
N LEU A 100 13.54 -2.81 5.34
CA LEU A 100 14.89 -2.24 5.40
C LEU A 100 15.96 -3.34 5.33
N ALA A 101 15.74 -4.48 5.98
CA ALA A 101 16.66 -5.61 5.96
C ALA A 101 16.83 -6.22 4.55
N ALA A 102 15.87 -6.01 3.65
CA ALA A 102 15.96 -6.42 2.25
C ALA A 102 16.87 -5.52 1.38
N GLN A 103 17.47 -4.48 1.95
CA GLN A 103 18.34 -3.55 1.22
C GLN A 103 19.85 -3.88 1.40
N GLY A 104 20.68 -3.22 0.61
CA GLY A 104 22.15 -3.23 0.78
C GLY A 104 22.88 -4.45 0.19
N SER A 105 22.15 -5.43 -0.35
CA SER A 105 22.73 -6.60 -1.02
C SER A 105 22.30 -6.65 -2.50
N PRO A 106 23.13 -7.23 -3.39
CA PRO A 106 22.71 -7.52 -4.76
C PRO A 106 21.47 -8.42 -4.79
N VAL A 107 20.59 -8.19 -5.76
CA VAL A 107 19.39 -9.00 -5.99
C VAL A 107 19.43 -9.52 -7.42
N ASP A 108 19.35 -10.85 -7.56
CA ASP A 108 19.22 -11.50 -8.86
C ASP A 108 17.73 -11.64 -9.21
N LEU A 109 17.36 -11.07 -10.36
CA LEU A 109 16.00 -11.11 -10.90
C LEU A 109 15.84 -12.14 -12.02
N GLY A 110 16.89 -12.89 -12.38
CA GLY A 110 16.84 -13.87 -13.47
C GLY A 110 16.68 -13.27 -14.88
N GLY A 111 16.78 -11.95 -15.01
CA GLY A 111 16.63 -11.21 -16.26
C GLY A 111 16.51 -9.70 -16.02
N TYR A 112 16.46 -8.92 -17.10
CA TYR A 112 16.30 -7.45 -17.03
C TYR A 112 14.98 -6.98 -17.66
N TYR A 113 14.83 -7.11 -18.98
CA TYR A 113 13.58 -6.77 -19.66
C TYR A 113 12.47 -7.80 -19.42
N MET A 114 12.85 -9.03 -19.10
CA MET A 114 11.96 -10.14 -18.78
C MET A 114 12.56 -10.89 -17.59
N PRO A 115 12.39 -10.38 -16.36
CA PRO A 115 12.85 -11.06 -15.16
C PRO A 115 12.06 -12.34 -14.93
N ASP A 116 12.61 -13.24 -14.11
CA ASP A 116 11.89 -14.39 -13.59
C ASP A 116 10.80 -13.91 -12.61
N PRO A 117 9.53 -14.28 -12.82
CA PRO A 117 8.42 -13.81 -11.99
C PRO A 117 8.57 -14.15 -10.50
N ASP A 118 9.06 -15.36 -10.18
CA ASP A 118 9.17 -15.82 -8.80
C ASP A 118 10.34 -15.15 -8.06
N LEU A 119 11.43 -14.85 -8.77
CA LEU A 119 12.53 -14.04 -8.22
C LEU A 119 12.08 -12.59 -8.01
N ALA A 120 11.38 -12.00 -8.97
CA ALA A 120 10.87 -10.64 -8.86
C ALA A 120 9.83 -10.49 -7.74
N GLU A 121 8.89 -11.42 -7.61
CA GLU A 121 7.89 -11.39 -6.53
C GLU A 121 8.56 -11.45 -5.16
N ARG A 122 9.50 -12.38 -4.96
CA ARG A 122 10.22 -12.49 -3.68
C ARG A 122 11.03 -11.25 -3.35
N ALA A 123 11.66 -10.62 -4.35
CA ALA A 123 12.42 -9.39 -4.16
C ALA A 123 11.53 -8.18 -3.82
N MET A 124 10.34 -8.10 -4.44
CA MET A 124 9.43 -6.97 -4.30
C MET A 124 8.47 -7.09 -3.11
N ARG A 125 8.23 -8.31 -2.62
CA ARG A 125 7.38 -8.60 -1.44
C ARG A 125 8.17 -9.26 -0.31
N PRO A 126 9.27 -8.67 0.20
CA PRO A 126 10.18 -9.35 1.12
C PRO A 126 9.67 -9.41 2.57
N SER A 127 8.60 -8.66 2.92
CA SER A 127 8.01 -8.66 4.27
C SER A 127 6.95 -9.77 4.40
N PRO A 128 7.24 -10.90 5.05
CA PRO A 128 6.24 -11.94 5.30
C PRO A 128 5.11 -11.42 6.20
N THR A 129 5.39 -10.50 7.12
CA THR A 129 4.40 -9.90 8.00
C THR A 129 3.37 -9.09 7.21
N LEU A 130 3.83 -8.23 6.30
CA LEU A 130 2.95 -7.47 5.42
C LEU A 130 2.14 -8.40 4.50
N ASN A 131 2.79 -9.37 3.86
CA ASN A 131 2.12 -10.31 2.95
C ASN A 131 0.99 -11.08 3.67
N ALA A 132 1.24 -11.60 4.88
CA ALA A 132 0.23 -12.31 5.66
C ALA A 132 -0.96 -11.42 6.10
N ILE A 133 -0.80 -10.10 6.15
CA ILE A 133 -1.92 -9.17 6.38
C ILE A 133 -2.75 -9.00 5.11
N ILE A 134 -2.09 -8.73 3.98
CA ILE A 134 -2.74 -8.50 2.68
C ILE A 134 -3.43 -9.76 2.15
N ASP A 135 -2.79 -10.93 2.24
CA ASP A 135 -3.32 -12.19 1.71
C ASP A 135 -4.54 -12.70 2.50
N ALA A 136 -4.75 -12.20 3.73
CA ALA A 136 -5.87 -12.56 4.60
C ALA A 136 -7.08 -11.61 4.50
N MET A 137 -7.07 -10.65 3.59
CA MET A 137 -8.08 -9.59 3.47
C MET A 137 -9.40 -10.02 2.83
#